data_AF-A0A3N5U652-F1
#
_entry.id   AF-A0A3N5U652-F1
#
_cell.length_a   1.000
_cell.length_b   1.000
_cell.length_c   1.000
_cell.angle_alpha   90.00
_cell.angle_beta   90.00
_cell.angle_gamma   90.00
#
_symmetry.space_group_name_H-M   'P 1'
#
loop_
_entity.id
_entity.type
_entity.pdbx_description
1 polymer ?
#
loop_
_entity_poly.entity_id
_entity_poly.type
_entity_poly.pdbx_seq_one_letter_code
_entity_poly.pdbx_strand_id
1 'polypeptide(L)'
;MKTRKPKRIVIGILIAISLCVGGTLLYDRGRPVPVPMKQKLYEGVTYRRVVRVLPRPMIAHVLKIDTKVKGIEFLVTPPDSEGETPLNARTTSQFLNEFDLQIAVNGDKFYPWWSHSPADYYPHVGDPVAPVGFTASNGEVYWIGDIEEVGIEPTLYINRKNVLSFNNRPDRVHNAISGDRMIVLKGEVAPDLNDKGLEPRTAMGINRNGRYLYIVIVDGRQPFYSDGATFADLAELLI
;
A
#
# COMPACT_ATOMS: atom_id res chain seq x y z
N MET A 1 6.94 -22.80 61.03
CA MET A 1 6.82 -21.64 60.11
C MET A 1 6.42 -22.16 58.72
N LYS A 2 5.12 -22.16 58.35
CA LYS A 2 4.65 -22.78 57.09
C LYS A 2 4.92 -21.86 55.89
N THR A 3 5.78 -22.31 54.99
CA THR A 3 6.22 -21.66 53.75
C THR A 3 5.08 -21.57 52.73
N ARG A 4 4.24 -20.53 52.82
CA ARG A 4 3.16 -20.20 51.85
C ARG A 4 3.65 -19.66 50.48
N LYS A 5 4.96 -19.65 50.21
CA LYS A 5 5.56 -19.05 49.00
C LYS A 5 5.35 -19.79 47.66
N PRO A 6 5.30 -21.15 47.56
CA PRO A 6 5.33 -21.80 46.25
C PRO A 6 4.05 -21.60 45.42
N LYS A 7 2.87 -21.53 46.06
CA LYS A 7 1.59 -21.33 45.34
C LYS A 7 1.48 -19.95 44.67
N ARG A 8 2.00 -18.90 45.30
CA ARG A 8 1.98 -17.54 44.73
C ARG A 8 2.91 -17.40 43.53
N ILE A 9 4.06 -18.07 43.57
CA ILE A 9 5.01 -18.11 42.45
C ILE A 9 4.38 -18.84 41.26
N VAL A 10 3.75 -19.99 41.48
CA VAL A 10 3.07 -20.75 40.42
C VAL A 10 1.93 -19.95 39.79
N ILE A 11 1.09 -19.28 40.59
CA ILE A 11 0.01 -18.42 40.07
C ILE A 11 0.58 -17.25 39.26
N GLY A 12 1.64 -16.60 39.74
CA GLY A 12 2.31 -15.51 39.01
C GLY A 12 2.86 -15.97 37.66
N ILE A 13 3.48 -17.15 37.62
CA ILE A 13 3.97 -17.76 36.37
C ILE A 13 2.82 -18.06 35.41
N LEU A 14 1.71 -18.62 35.90
CA LEU A 14 0.54 -18.92 35.05
C LEU A 14 -0.11 -17.66 34.46
N ILE A 15 -0.18 -16.57 35.25
CA ILE A 15 -0.66 -15.27 34.75
C ILE A 15 0.27 -14.72 33.68
N ALA A 16 1.59 -14.76 33.92
CA ALA A 16 2.57 -14.29 32.93
C ALA A 16 2.49 -15.10 31.63
N ILE A 17 2.40 -16.44 31.72
CA ILE A 17 2.21 -17.30 30.55
C ILE A 17 0.90 -16.96 29.84
N SER A 18 -0.21 -16.78 30.57
CA SER A 18 -1.49 -16.44 29.96
C SER A 18 -1.47 -15.07 29.27
N LEU A 19 -0.75 -14.09 29.81
CA LEU A 19 -0.56 -12.78 29.19
C LEU A 19 0.34 -12.87 27.96
N CYS A 20 1.41 -13.66 28.00
CA CYS A 20 2.27 -13.89 26.84
C CYS A 20 1.51 -14.61 25.72
N VAL A 21 0.87 -15.74 26.02
CA VAL A 21 0.10 -16.52 25.05
C VAL A 21 -1.09 -15.72 24.54
N GLY A 22 -1.84 -15.05 25.41
CA GLY A 22 -2.95 -14.18 25.03
C GLY A 22 -2.48 -13.00 24.16
N GLY A 23 -1.36 -12.38 24.51
CA GLY A 23 -0.74 -11.31 23.73
C GLY A 23 -0.33 -11.77 22.34
N THR A 24 0.34 -12.93 22.22
CA THR A 24 0.72 -13.50 20.93
C THR A 24 -0.50 -13.87 20.09
N LEU A 25 -1.51 -14.53 20.68
CA LEU A 25 -2.74 -14.89 19.97
C LEU A 25 -3.52 -13.67 19.49
N LEU A 26 -3.54 -12.58 20.27
CA LEU A 26 -4.14 -11.31 19.85
C LEU A 26 -3.32 -10.63 18.75
N TYR A 27 -1.99 -10.67 18.86
CA TYR A 27 -1.06 -10.08 17.88
C TYR A 27 -1.12 -10.78 16.52
N ASP A 28 -1.22 -12.11 16.51
CA ASP A 28 -1.31 -12.94 15.29
C ASP A 28 -2.74 -13.08 14.76
N ARG A 29 -3.74 -12.57 15.50
CA ARG A 29 -5.15 -12.76 15.14
C ARG A 29 -5.45 -12.18 13.76
N GLY A 30 -5.89 -13.07 12.86
CA GLY A 30 -6.27 -12.69 11.49
C GLY A 30 -5.08 -12.55 10.52
N ARG A 31 -3.84 -12.75 10.98
CA ARG A 31 -2.68 -12.76 10.08
C ARG A 31 -2.56 -14.12 9.40
N PRO A 32 -2.49 -14.17 8.07
CA PRO A 32 -2.25 -15.42 7.39
C PRO A 32 -0.82 -15.89 7.67
N VAL A 33 -0.61 -17.21 7.74
CA VAL A 33 0.73 -17.78 7.95
C VAL A 33 1.67 -17.27 6.84
N PRO A 34 2.91 -16.84 7.17
CA PRO A 34 3.85 -16.29 6.20
C PRO A 34 4.47 -17.38 5.34
N VAL A 35 3.63 -18.03 4.51
CA VAL A 35 4.05 -19.04 3.54
C VAL A 35 4.03 -18.41 2.14
N PRO A 36 5.10 -18.56 1.34
CA PRO A 36 5.08 -18.19 -0.06
C PRO A 36 3.92 -18.88 -0.79
N MET A 37 3.18 -18.15 -1.60
CA MET A 37 2.10 -18.74 -2.39
C MET A 37 1.90 -18.00 -3.70
N LYS A 38 1.23 -18.67 -4.63
CA LYS A 38 0.79 -18.10 -5.90
C LYS A 38 -0.59 -18.62 -6.22
N GLN A 39 -1.51 -17.73 -6.56
CA GLN A 39 -2.87 -18.08 -6.93
C GLN A 39 -3.39 -17.16 -8.03
N LYS A 40 -4.23 -17.70 -8.91
CA LYS A 40 -5.06 -16.89 -9.79
C LYS A 40 -6.25 -16.39 -8.97
N LEU A 41 -6.39 -15.07 -8.82
CA LEU A 41 -7.52 -14.48 -8.07
C LEU A 41 -8.75 -14.33 -8.98
N TYR A 42 -8.52 -13.82 -10.19
CA TYR A 42 -9.52 -13.58 -11.21
C TYR A 42 -8.93 -13.87 -12.60
N GLU A 43 -9.77 -13.86 -13.64
CA GLU A 43 -9.26 -13.87 -15.02
C GLU A 43 -8.32 -12.68 -15.24
N GLY A 44 -7.12 -12.92 -15.78
CA GLY A 44 -6.12 -11.86 -15.95
C GLY A 44 -5.41 -11.37 -14.68
N VAL A 45 -5.76 -11.85 -13.47
CA VAL A 45 -5.15 -11.39 -12.21
C VAL A 45 -4.50 -12.54 -11.43
N THR A 46 -3.19 -12.44 -11.22
CA THR A 46 -2.42 -13.39 -10.40
C THR A 46 -1.89 -12.71 -9.15
N TYR A 47 -2.11 -13.33 -8.00
CA TYR A 47 -1.49 -12.95 -6.73
C TYR A 47 -0.29 -13.85 -6.42
N ARG A 48 0.75 -13.25 -5.86
CA ARG A 48 1.90 -13.94 -5.27
C ARG A 48 2.20 -13.35 -3.90
N ARG A 49 2.31 -14.20 -2.87
CA ARG A 49 2.94 -13.83 -1.61
C ARG A 49 4.41 -14.20 -1.68
N VAL A 50 5.28 -13.22 -1.48
CA VAL A 50 6.73 -13.42 -1.36
C VAL A 50 7.07 -13.28 0.11
N VAL A 51 7.82 -14.24 0.64
CA VAL A 51 8.28 -14.22 2.03
C VAL A 51 9.81 -14.33 2.01
N ARG A 52 10.48 -13.33 2.57
CA ARG A 52 11.92 -13.35 2.83
C ARG A 52 12.12 -13.43 4.35
N VAL A 53 13.05 -14.28 4.81
CA VAL A 53 13.36 -14.46 6.24
C VAL A 53 14.70 -13.82 6.61
N LEU A 54 15.67 -13.86 5.68
CA LEU A 54 16.99 -13.25 5.85
C LEU A 54 17.16 -12.07 4.88
N PRO A 55 17.85 -10.99 5.30
CA PRO A 55 18.43 -10.78 6.64
C PRO A 55 17.40 -10.46 7.72
N ARG A 56 16.14 -10.28 7.34
CA ARG A 56 15.01 -9.96 8.23
C ARG A 56 13.69 -10.47 7.64
N PRO A 57 12.64 -10.69 8.44
CA PRO A 57 11.33 -11.06 7.95
C PRO A 57 10.72 -9.94 7.10
N MET A 58 10.31 -10.28 5.88
CA MET A 58 9.61 -9.37 4.97
C MET A 58 8.56 -10.14 4.17
N ILE A 59 7.32 -9.65 4.22
CA ILE A 59 6.19 -10.22 3.50
C ILE A 59 5.73 -9.22 2.46
N ALA A 60 5.78 -9.65 1.20
CA ALA A 60 5.27 -8.87 0.09
C ALA A 60 4.10 -9.58 -0.58
N HIS A 61 3.16 -8.78 -1.06
CA HIS A 61 1.99 -9.14 -1.82
C HIS A 61 2.14 -8.54 -3.21
N VAL A 62 2.22 -9.39 -4.22
CA VAL A 62 2.44 -8.98 -5.61
C VAL A 62 1.23 -9.37 -6.43
N LEU A 63 0.55 -8.39 -7.00
CA LEU A 63 -0.48 -8.59 -8.00
C LEU A 63 0.14 -8.35 -9.37
N LYS A 64 -0.10 -9.28 -10.29
CA LYS A 64 0.16 -9.12 -11.72
C LYS A 64 -1.18 -9.10 -12.44
N ILE A 65 -1.48 -7.99 -13.11
CA ILE A 65 -2.74 -7.74 -13.80
C ILE A 65 -2.47 -7.61 -15.30
N ASP A 66 -3.12 -8.43 -16.12
CA ASP A 66 -3.08 -8.35 -17.59
C ASP A 66 -4.11 -7.35 -18.11
N THR A 67 -3.66 -6.17 -18.55
CA THR A 67 -4.57 -5.08 -18.96
C THR A 67 -5.34 -5.37 -20.25
N LYS A 68 -5.01 -6.46 -20.96
CA LYS A 68 -5.68 -6.87 -22.20
C LYS A 68 -6.80 -7.88 -22.01
N VAL A 69 -6.97 -8.42 -20.79
CA VAL A 69 -8.10 -9.28 -20.48
C VAL A 69 -9.38 -8.45 -20.45
N LYS A 70 -10.42 -8.93 -21.14
CA LYS A 70 -11.73 -8.27 -21.20
C LYS A 70 -12.34 -8.21 -19.79
N GLY A 71 -12.86 -7.05 -19.40
CA GLY A 71 -13.49 -6.82 -18.10
C GLY A 71 -12.53 -6.31 -17.02
N ILE A 72 -11.24 -6.18 -17.31
CA ILE A 72 -10.33 -5.44 -16.43
C ILE A 72 -10.61 -3.95 -16.58
N GLU A 73 -10.89 -3.29 -15.48
CA GLU A 73 -11.10 -1.84 -15.38
C GLU A 73 -10.33 -1.32 -14.17
N PHE A 74 -9.97 -0.03 -14.22
CA PHE A 74 -9.23 0.64 -13.16
C PHE A 74 -10.02 1.87 -12.71
N LEU A 75 -10.00 2.12 -11.40
CA LEU A 75 -10.60 3.30 -10.81
C LEU A 75 -9.57 3.98 -9.90
N VAL A 76 -9.41 5.28 -10.09
CA VAL A 76 -8.82 6.19 -9.09
C VAL A 76 -9.97 6.83 -8.34
N THR A 77 -9.83 7.12 -7.04
CA THR A 77 -10.89 7.70 -6.23
C THR A 77 -11.49 8.93 -6.92
N PRO A 78 -12.80 8.93 -7.26
CA PRO A 78 -13.47 10.13 -7.75
C PRO A 78 -13.48 11.23 -6.69
N PRO A 79 -13.54 12.52 -7.08
CA PRO A 79 -13.67 13.61 -6.12
C PRO A 79 -15.03 13.51 -5.41
N ASP A 80 -15.02 13.80 -4.11
CA ASP A 80 -16.20 13.91 -3.26
C ASP A 80 -16.81 15.33 -3.33
N SER A 81 -15.98 16.33 -3.61
CA SER A 81 -16.37 17.73 -3.73
C SER A 81 -15.40 18.50 -4.62
N GLU A 82 -15.83 19.68 -5.08
CA GLU A 82 -14.91 20.67 -5.64
C GLU A 82 -14.16 21.40 -4.52
N GLY A 83 -12.97 21.93 -4.84
CA GLY A 83 -12.23 22.83 -3.95
C GLY A 83 -10.85 22.32 -3.56
N GLU A 84 -10.30 22.90 -2.48
CA GLU A 84 -8.92 22.68 -2.03
C GLU A 84 -8.70 21.33 -1.35
N THR A 85 -9.77 20.65 -0.94
CA THR A 85 -9.74 19.30 -0.34
C THR A 85 -10.81 18.43 -0.99
N PRO A 86 -10.55 17.95 -2.23
CA PRO A 86 -11.57 17.33 -3.07
C PRO A 86 -11.95 15.90 -2.66
N LEU A 87 -11.31 15.32 -1.63
CA LEU A 87 -11.55 13.95 -1.20
C LEU A 87 -11.95 13.90 0.28
N ASN A 88 -12.85 12.98 0.63
CA ASN A 88 -13.08 12.58 2.00
C ASN A 88 -12.26 11.32 2.33
N ALA A 89 -11.54 11.35 3.45
CA ALA A 89 -10.71 10.24 3.88
C ALA A 89 -11.56 8.99 4.16
N ARG A 90 -11.08 7.85 3.70
CA ARG A 90 -11.75 6.55 3.83
C ARG A 90 -10.70 5.45 3.92
N THR A 91 -11.02 4.36 4.59
CA THR A 91 -10.17 3.17 4.56
C THR A 91 -10.20 2.54 3.17
N THR A 92 -9.13 1.85 2.77
CA THR A 92 -9.08 1.11 1.50
C THR A 92 -10.23 0.09 1.39
N SER A 93 -10.65 -0.52 2.51
CA SER A 93 -11.79 -1.45 2.54
C SER A 93 -13.13 -0.74 2.32
N GLN A 94 -13.30 0.48 2.84
CA GLN A 94 -14.49 1.29 2.54
C GLN A 94 -14.54 1.66 1.06
N PHE A 95 -13.42 2.12 0.50
CA PHE A 95 -13.31 2.39 -0.94
C PHE A 95 -13.66 1.16 -1.79
N LEU A 96 -13.12 -0.01 -1.43
CA LEU A 96 -13.43 -1.27 -2.11
C LEU A 96 -14.93 -1.58 -2.11
N ASN A 97 -15.59 -1.43 -0.97
CA ASN A 97 -17.02 -1.73 -0.83
C ASN A 97 -17.91 -0.66 -1.49
N GLU A 98 -17.55 0.62 -1.35
CA GLU A 98 -18.29 1.77 -1.88
C GLU A 98 -18.40 1.71 -3.40
N PHE A 99 -17.30 1.33 -4.07
CA PHE A 99 -17.21 1.26 -5.52
C PHE A 99 -17.34 -0.16 -6.09
N ASP A 100 -17.77 -1.13 -5.28
CA ASP A 100 -17.97 -2.54 -5.66
C ASP A 100 -16.76 -3.15 -6.41
N LEU A 101 -15.57 -2.97 -5.85
CA LEU A 101 -14.31 -3.37 -6.47
C LEU A 101 -13.88 -4.76 -6.03
N GLN A 102 -13.16 -5.45 -6.92
CA GLN A 102 -12.58 -6.77 -6.62
C GLN A 102 -11.27 -6.68 -5.82
N ILE A 103 -10.52 -5.59 -6.00
CA ILE A 103 -9.19 -5.35 -5.42
C ILE A 103 -9.02 -3.83 -5.23
N ALA A 104 -8.47 -3.42 -4.10
CA ALA A 104 -8.09 -2.03 -3.84
C ALA A 104 -6.77 -1.96 -3.06
N VAL A 105 -6.00 -0.89 -3.28
CA VAL A 105 -4.80 -0.52 -2.51
C VAL A 105 -4.82 0.98 -2.26
N ASN A 106 -4.10 1.45 -1.24
CA ASN A 106 -3.87 2.88 -1.06
C ASN A 106 -3.05 3.46 -2.23
N GLY A 107 -3.26 4.73 -2.54
CA GLY A 107 -2.63 5.44 -3.67
C GLY A 107 -1.62 6.49 -3.22
N ASP A 108 -1.83 7.73 -3.65
CA ASP A 108 -0.98 8.88 -3.38
C ASP A 108 -0.93 9.28 -1.89
N LYS A 109 0.04 10.12 -1.54
CA LYS A 109 0.02 10.89 -0.30
C LYS A 109 -1.11 11.92 -0.34
N PHE A 110 -1.46 12.45 0.82
CA PHE A 110 -2.46 13.50 0.94
C PHE A 110 -2.17 14.40 2.15
N TYR A 111 -2.76 15.60 2.13
CA TYR A 111 -2.76 16.57 3.23
C TYR A 111 -4.18 17.07 3.54
N PRO A 112 -4.47 17.49 4.78
CA PRO A 112 -3.59 17.38 5.95
C PRO A 112 -3.35 15.91 6.36
N TRP A 113 -2.21 15.65 7.00
CA TRP A 113 -1.93 14.36 7.64
C TRP A 113 -1.00 14.53 8.83
N TRP A 114 -1.34 13.90 9.96
CA TRP A 114 -0.43 13.72 11.09
C TRP A 114 -0.82 12.49 11.91
N SER A 115 0.13 11.98 12.70
CA SER A 115 -0.11 10.85 13.60
C SER A 115 0.83 10.98 14.81
N HIS A 116 0.46 11.81 15.78
CA HIS A 116 1.24 11.99 17.01
C HIS A 116 0.97 10.87 18.02
N SER A 117 -0.27 10.37 18.07
CA SER A 117 -0.66 9.27 18.95
C SER A 117 -1.92 8.54 18.42
N PRO A 118 -2.29 7.37 18.98
CA PRO A 118 -3.53 6.68 18.59
C PRO A 118 -4.82 7.48 18.77
N ALA A 119 -4.79 8.56 19.57
CA ALA A 119 -5.94 9.45 19.79
C ALA A 119 -5.77 10.84 19.17
N ASP A 120 -4.58 11.17 18.67
CA ASP A 120 -4.26 12.44 18.00
C ASP A 120 -3.61 12.12 16.66
N TYR A 121 -4.48 11.95 15.67
CA TYR A 121 -4.11 11.72 14.29
C TYR A 121 -5.16 12.33 13.37
N TYR A 122 -4.76 12.56 12.13
CA TYR A 122 -5.62 13.02 11.06
C TYR A 122 -5.13 12.42 9.75
N PRO A 123 -6.04 12.10 8.82
CA PRO A 123 -7.50 12.24 8.89
C PRO A 123 -8.19 11.09 9.62
N HIS A 124 -9.39 11.37 10.15
CA HIS A 124 -10.39 10.35 10.42
C HIS A 124 -11.24 10.07 9.18
N VAL A 125 -11.98 8.97 9.19
CA VAL A 125 -12.95 8.67 8.12
C VAL A 125 -13.94 9.84 7.98
N GLY A 126 -14.09 10.35 6.76
CA GLY A 126 -14.96 11.47 6.40
C GLY A 126 -14.28 12.82 6.42
N ASP A 127 -13.07 12.94 6.96
CA ASP A 127 -12.36 14.22 7.02
C ASP A 127 -11.84 14.63 5.62
N PRO A 128 -11.87 15.93 5.27
CA PRO A 128 -11.50 16.41 3.94
C PRO A 128 -9.98 16.44 3.74
N VAL A 129 -9.49 15.88 2.63
CA VAL A 129 -8.08 15.83 2.26
C VAL A 129 -7.87 16.15 0.79
N ALA A 130 -6.64 16.54 0.46
CA ALA A 130 -6.17 16.77 -0.88
C ALA A 130 -5.01 15.82 -1.20
N PRO A 131 -4.97 15.20 -2.39
CA PRO A 131 -3.78 14.45 -2.81
C PRO A 131 -2.59 15.38 -2.96
N VAL A 132 -1.37 14.83 -3.00
CA VAL A 132 -0.16 15.65 -3.19
C VAL A 132 0.11 15.88 -4.66
N GLY A 133 0.05 14.82 -5.46
CA GLY A 133 0.37 14.84 -6.88
C GLY A 133 -0.85 14.85 -7.78
N PHE A 134 -0.59 15.06 -9.07
CA PHE A 134 -1.59 15.11 -10.13
C PHE A 134 -2.56 13.93 -10.09
N THR A 135 -3.86 14.21 -9.94
CA THR A 135 -4.87 13.18 -9.79
C THR A 135 -6.07 13.39 -10.70
N ALA A 136 -6.54 12.30 -11.30
CA ALA A 136 -7.71 12.29 -12.15
C ALA A 136 -8.46 10.97 -12.05
N SER A 137 -9.78 11.03 -12.15
CA SER A 137 -10.66 9.86 -12.17
C SER A 137 -11.71 9.99 -13.28
N ASN A 138 -11.91 8.92 -14.05
CA ASN A 138 -12.94 8.82 -15.08
C ASN A 138 -12.97 9.93 -16.16
N GLY A 139 -11.88 10.67 -16.34
CA GLY A 139 -11.77 11.79 -17.28
C GLY A 139 -11.87 13.16 -16.64
N GLU A 140 -12.11 13.22 -15.33
CA GLU A 140 -12.10 14.43 -14.54
C GLU A 140 -10.74 14.61 -13.87
N VAL A 141 -10.05 15.70 -14.21
CA VAL A 141 -8.84 16.13 -13.51
C VAL A 141 -9.28 17.07 -12.40
N TYR A 142 -9.25 16.60 -11.16
CA TYR A 142 -9.70 17.37 -10.00
C TYR A 142 -8.54 17.88 -9.12
N TRP A 143 -7.30 17.45 -9.40
CA TRP A 143 -6.13 17.95 -8.69
C TRP A 143 -4.89 17.97 -9.59
N ILE A 144 -4.13 19.08 -9.54
CA ILE A 144 -2.91 19.26 -10.35
C ILE A 144 -1.60 19.12 -9.57
N GLY A 145 -1.69 19.03 -8.24
CA GLY A 145 -0.55 18.99 -7.33
C GLY A 145 -0.06 20.38 -6.93
N ASP A 146 0.58 20.46 -5.75
CA ASP A 146 1.33 21.64 -5.35
C ASP A 146 2.74 21.58 -5.96
N ILE A 147 2.86 22.17 -7.16
CA ILE A 147 4.10 22.20 -7.94
C ILE A 147 5.17 23.14 -7.35
N GLU A 148 4.81 24.02 -6.41
CA GLU A 148 5.73 24.99 -5.83
C GLU A 148 6.42 24.43 -4.57
N GLU A 149 5.72 23.63 -3.78
CA GLU A 149 6.28 23.01 -2.56
C GLU A 149 6.91 21.62 -2.81
N VAL A 150 6.40 20.89 -3.79
CA VAL A 150 6.81 19.50 -4.07
C VAL A 150 7.20 19.42 -5.55
N GLY A 151 8.39 18.90 -5.84
CA GLY A 151 8.79 18.64 -7.23
C GLY A 151 7.76 17.76 -7.96
N ILE A 152 7.87 17.65 -9.30
CA ILE A 152 6.87 16.89 -10.08
C ILE A 152 6.83 15.42 -9.64
N GLU A 153 5.77 15.05 -8.92
CA GLU A 153 5.53 13.69 -8.45
C GLU A 153 5.33 12.73 -9.63
N PRO A 154 5.97 11.54 -9.62
CA PRO A 154 5.75 10.55 -10.65
C PRO A 154 4.28 10.13 -10.69
N THR A 155 3.74 10.06 -11.89
CA THR A 155 2.31 9.85 -12.12
C THR A 155 2.10 8.70 -13.10
N LEU A 156 1.29 7.72 -12.70
CA LEU A 156 0.77 6.67 -13.56
C LEU A 156 -0.53 7.16 -14.21
N TYR A 157 -0.54 7.21 -15.54
CA TYR A 157 -1.74 7.46 -16.33
C TYR A 157 -2.30 6.15 -16.86
N ILE A 158 -3.63 6.00 -16.75
CA ILE A 158 -4.37 4.85 -17.27
C ILE A 158 -5.50 5.40 -18.15
N ASN A 159 -5.44 5.14 -19.45
CA ASN A 159 -6.50 5.58 -20.36
C ASN A 159 -7.70 4.61 -20.39
N ARG A 160 -8.80 5.01 -21.05
CA ARG A 160 -10.03 4.19 -21.20
C ARG A 160 -9.82 2.81 -21.84
N LYS A 161 -8.67 2.57 -22.48
CA LYS A 161 -8.30 1.29 -23.11
C LYS A 161 -7.25 0.52 -22.30
N ASN A 162 -7.07 0.90 -21.03
CA ASN A 162 -6.05 0.37 -20.11
C ASN A 162 -4.62 0.43 -20.67
N VAL A 163 -4.32 1.45 -21.47
CA VAL A 163 -2.93 1.76 -21.84
C VAL A 163 -2.32 2.54 -20.70
N LEU A 164 -1.18 2.06 -20.24
CA LEU A 164 -0.46 2.58 -19.08
C LEU A 164 0.72 3.44 -19.54
N SER A 165 0.96 4.56 -18.86
CA SER A 165 2.19 5.34 -19.01
C SER A 165 2.61 5.99 -17.70
N PHE A 166 3.92 6.04 -17.43
CA PHE A 166 4.48 6.85 -16.36
C PHE A 166 5.03 8.15 -16.92
N ASN A 167 4.71 9.28 -16.28
CA ASN A 167 5.27 10.61 -16.53
C ASN A 167 5.14 11.10 -17.99
N ASN A 168 4.27 10.47 -18.77
CA ASN A 168 3.93 10.86 -20.11
C ASN A 168 2.42 11.13 -20.14
N ARG A 169 2.06 12.36 -19.79
CA ARG A 169 0.67 12.81 -19.69
C ARG A 169 0.02 12.75 -21.09
N PRO A 170 -1.08 12.01 -21.26
CA PRO A 170 -1.83 12.03 -22.51
C PRO A 170 -2.65 13.33 -22.65
N ASP A 171 -2.95 13.71 -23.89
CA ASP A 171 -3.82 14.87 -24.19
C ASP A 171 -5.19 14.75 -23.52
N ARG A 172 -5.73 13.52 -23.47
CA ARG A 172 -6.98 13.18 -22.80
C ARG A 172 -6.68 12.27 -21.62
N VAL A 173 -6.55 12.88 -20.45
CA VAL A 173 -6.44 12.16 -19.18
C VAL A 173 -7.76 11.44 -18.89
N HIS A 174 -7.65 10.21 -18.36
CA HIS A 174 -8.81 9.45 -17.89
C HIS A 174 -8.66 9.14 -16.40
N ASN A 175 -7.76 8.22 -16.05
CA ASN A 175 -7.31 8.03 -14.68
C ASN A 175 -5.84 8.45 -14.57
N ALA A 176 -5.50 9.10 -13.46
CA ALA A 176 -4.13 9.45 -13.11
C ALA A 176 -3.96 9.33 -11.59
N ILE A 177 -2.89 8.68 -11.15
CA ILE A 177 -2.53 8.55 -9.74
C ILE A 177 -1.04 8.83 -9.58
N SER A 178 -0.69 9.74 -8.68
CA SER A 178 0.69 10.05 -8.35
C SER A 178 1.23 9.19 -7.21
N GLY A 179 2.54 9.22 -7.03
CA GLY A 179 3.23 8.67 -5.87
C GLY A 179 4.54 9.41 -5.65
N ASP A 180 5.28 9.02 -4.62
CA ASP A 180 6.43 9.77 -4.07
C ASP A 180 7.69 9.82 -4.95
N ARG A 181 8.07 8.72 -5.60
CA ARG A 181 9.31 8.65 -6.39
C ARG A 181 9.33 7.46 -7.35
N MET A 182 10.09 7.59 -8.43
CA MET A 182 10.42 6.45 -9.29
C MET A 182 11.48 5.59 -8.59
N ILE A 183 11.18 4.31 -8.38
CA ILE A 183 12.11 3.35 -7.76
C ILE A 183 12.75 2.38 -8.77
N VAL A 184 12.18 2.29 -9.97
CA VAL A 184 12.72 1.51 -11.09
C VAL A 184 12.66 2.37 -12.35
N LEU A 185 13.77 2.44 -13.08
CA LEU A 185 13.88 3.15 -14.35
C LEU A 185 14.48 2.20 -15.39
N LYS A 186 13.74 1.98 -16.49
CA LYS A 186 14.17 1.12 -17.60
C LYS A 186 14.59 -0.32 -17.18
N GLY A 187 14.00 -0.84 -16.11
CA GLY A 187 14.27 -2.18 -15.59
C GLY A 187 15.44 -2.25 -14.60
N GLU A 188 16.04 -1.12 -14.26
CA GLU A 188 17.11 -1.00 -13.26
C GLU A 188 16.61 -0.25 -12.04
N VAL A 189 17.21 -0.52 -10.88
CA VAL A 189 16.95 0.24 -9.65
C VAL A 189 17.28 1.72 -9.90
N ALA A 190 16.37 2.62 -9.54
CA ALA A 190 16.58 4.06 -9.70
C ALA A 190 17.78 4.54 -8.85
N PRO A 191 18.51 5.59 -9.29
CA PRO A 191 19.57 6.18 -8.47
C PRO A 191 19.02 6.78 -7.18
N ASP A 192 19.89 6.98 -6.20
CA ASP A 192 19.63 7.71 -4.95
C ASP A 192 18.54 7.16 -4.02
N LEU A 193 18.26 5.85 -4.09
CA LEU A 193 17.42 5.13 -3.11
C LEU A 193 18.19 4.79 -1.82
N ASN A 194 18.97 5.73 -1.30
CA ASN A 194 19.89 5.52 -0.17
C ASN A 194 19.19 5.43 1.20
N ASP A 195 17.89 5.72 1.27
CA ASP A 195 17.10 5.58 2.48
C ASP A 195 17.02 4.09 2.91
N LYS A 196 17.46 3.84 4.13
CA LYS A 196 17.47 2.51 4.76
C LYS A 196 16.29 2.28 5.69
N GLY A 197 15.35 3.22 5.76
CA GLY A 197 14.12 3.14 6.53
C GLY A 197 13.29 1.93 6.12
N LEU A 198 13.03 1.06 7.11
CA LEU A 198 12.16 -0.09 6.94
C LEU A 198 10.72 0.32 7.23
N GLU A 199 9.92 0.38 6.18
CA GLU A 199 8.54 0.84 6.27
C GLU A 199 7.59 -0.09 5.52
N PRO A 200 6.28 -0.08 5.83
CA PRO A 200 5.27 -0.58 4.92
C PRO A 200 5.33 0.22 3.63
N ARG A 201 5.22 -0.44 2.47
CA ARG A 201 5.33 0.22 1.17
C ARG A 201 4.29 -0.30 0.20
N THR A 202 3.81 0.57 -0.67
CA THR A 202 3.01 0.22 -1.85
C THR A 202 3.72 0.79 -3.08
N ALA A 203 3.86 0.01 -4.14
CA ALA A 203 4.40 0.47 -5.42
C ALA A 203 3.62 -0.11 -6.59
N MET A 204 3.62 0.63 -7.69
CA MET A 204 3.08 0.19 -8.97
C MET A 204 4.20 0.19 -10.02
N GLY A 205 4.19 -0.81 -10.90
CA GLY A 205 5.15 -0.93 -11.99
C GLY A 205 4.49 -1.47 -13.24
N ILE A 206 5.04 -1.14 -14.40
CA ILE A 206 4.58 -1.68 -15.69
C ILE A 206 5.70 -2.48 -16.34
N ASN A 207 5.33 -3.56 -17.02
CA ASN A 207 6.32 -4.30 -17.79
C ASN A 207 6.74 -3.54 -19.06
N ARG A 208 7.84 -3.94 -19.68
CA ARG A 208 8.46 -3.26 -20.84
C ARG A 208 7.50 -2.94 -22.00
N ASN A 209 6.48 -3.78 -22.26
CA ASN A 209 5.53 -3.56 -23.35
C ASN A 209 4.19 -2.94 -22.89
N GLY A 210 4.06 -2.54 -21.62
CA GLY A 210 2.88 -1.89 -21.05
C GLY A 210 1.64 -2.78 -20.94
N ARG A 211 1.76 -4.11 -21.10
CA ARG A 211 0.64 -5.05 -20.98
C ARG A 211 0.29 -5.39 -19.53
N TYR A 212 1.28 -5.49 -18.66
CA TYR A 212 1.07 -5.91 -17.28
C TYR A 212 1.26 -4.72 -16.35
N LEU A 213 0.28 -4.51 -15.48
CA LEU A 213 0.44 -3.72 -14.27
C LEU A 213 0.85 -4.67 -13.13
N TYR A 214 1.86 -4.27 -12.39
CA TYR A 214 2.25 -4.87 -11.13
C TYR A 214 1.87 -3.93 -10.00
N ILE A 215 1.26 -4.47 -8.95
CA ILE A 215 1.04 -3.78 -7.68
C ILE A 215 1.75 -4.59 -6.61
N VAL A 216 2.70 -3.97 -5.91
CA VAL A 216 3.50 -4.59 -4.86
C VAL A 216 3.19 -3.89 -3.55
N ILE A 217 2.75 -4.65 -2.56
CA ILE A 217 2.51 -4.19 -1.20
C ILE A 217 3.48 -4.94 -0.30
N VAL A 218 4.21 -4.24 0.57
CA VAL A 218 5.06 -4.84 1.59
C VAL A 218 4.50 -4.46 2.95
N ASP A 219 4.16 -5.47 3.75
CA ASP A 219 3.77 -5.28 5.14
C ASP A 219 4.97 -4.74 5.93
N GLY A 220 4.74 -3.92 6.95
CA GLY A 220 5.82 -3.39 7.78
C GLY A 220 5.35 -3.03 9.17
N ARG A 221 6.29 -2.68 10.06
CA ARG A 221 6.02 -2.36 11.47
C ARG A 221 5.30 -3.50 12.21
N GLN A 222 5.56 -4.74 11.80
CA GLN A 222 4.98 -5.95 12.39
C GLN A 222 6.11 -6.87 12.89
N PRO A 223 6.61 -6.65 14.13
CA PRO A 223 7.68 -7.45 14.73
C PRO A 223 7.51 -8.96 14.51
N PHE A 224 8.59 -9.63 14.11
CA PHE A 224 8.63 -11.08 13.85
C PHE A 224 7.77 -11.60 12.69
N TYR A 225 7.05 -10.72 11.98
CA TYR A 225 6.19 -11.09 10.85
C TYR A 225 6.62 -10.36 9.56
N SER A 226 6.69 -9.03 9.57
CA SER A 226 7.26 -8.25 8.48
C SER A 226 7.79 -6.92 9.00
N ASP A 227 9.10 -6.73 8.89
CA ASP A 227 9.76 -5.50 9.34
C ASP A 227 9.54 -4.34 8.37
N GLY A 228 9.27 -4.64 7.09
CA GLY A 228 9.11 -3.65 6.03
C GLY A 228 10.23 -3.70 4.98
N ALA A 229 10.13 -2.78 4.03
CA ALA A 229 11.06 -2.65 2.92
C ALA A 229 11.71 -1.27 2.86
N THR A 230 12.99 -1.26 2.51
CA THR A 230 13.63 -0.06 1.94
C THR A 230 13.09 0.19 0.54
N PHE A 231 13.36 1.36 -0.04
CA PHE A 231 13.03 1.59 -1.45
C PHE A 231 13.80 0.67 -2.39
N ALA A 232 15.03 0.28 -2.05
CA ALA A 232 15.81 -0.68 -2.83
C ALA A 232 15.19 -2.08 -2.81
N ASP A 233 14.77 -2.58 -1.63
CA ASP A 233 14.06 -3.87 -1.54
C ASP A 233 12.79 -3.88 -2.40
N LEU A 234 12.06 -2.76 -2.41
CA LEU A 234 10.83 -2.60 -3.18
C LEU A 234 11.10 -2.56 -4.69
N ALA A 235 12.17 -1.90 -5.11
CA ALA A 235 12.62 -1.88 -6.50
C ALA A 235 13.02 -3.28 -6.98
N GLU A 236 13.78 -4.04 -6.18
CA GLU A 236 14.14 -5.43 -6.47
C GLU A 236 12.93 -6.36 -6.62
N LEU A 237 11.83 -6.11 -5.90
CA LEU A 237 10.61 -6.92 -6.03
C LEU A 237 9.88 -6.67 -7.36
N LEU A 238 10.08 -5.50 -7.99
CA LEU A 238 9.46 -5.10 -9.26
C LEU A 238 10.25 -5.56 -10.49
N ILE A 239 11.55 -5.81 -10.34
CA ILE A 239 12.46 -6.32 -11.38
C ILE A 239 12.33 -7.83 -11.51
#